data_AF-A0A1A8V2T5-F1
#
_entry.id   AF-A0A1A8V2T5-F1
#
_cell.length_a   1.000
_cell.length_b   1.000
_cell.length_c   1.000
_cell.angle_alpha   90.00
_cell.angle_beta   90.00
_cell.angle_gamma   90.00
#
_symmetry.space_group_name_H-M   'P 1'
#
loop_
_entity.id
_entity.type
_entity.pdbx_description
1 polymer ?
#
loop_
_entity_poly.entity_id
_entity_poly.type
_entity_poly.pdbx_seq_one_letter_code
_entity_poly.pdbx_strand_id
1 'polypeptide(L)'
;MTVGSFLTQDTQNHTRRRSRENGHLTSAIMIKLMSLIVVAFLLLAVKPIPVQPLFCWTSWYDRSDPTGMGDWEDLPDLRRENPGEICPRPYAIQAVTVDGNIPATSTGQQFYAYNTKMGFICRNEDQNTGPCLDYKVRFRCPCFSPPECNPECP
;
A
#
# COMPACT_ATOMS: atom_id res chain seq x y z
N MET A 1 28.34 86.96 -7.97
CA MET A 1 27.14 86.24 -8.43
C MET A 1 27.54 84.80 -8.71
N THR A 2 27.28 83.89 -7.76
CA THR A 2 27.62 82.47 -7.88
C THR A 2 26.45 81.74 -8.55
N VAL A 3 26.50 81.60 -9.87
CA VAL A 3 25.55 80.79 -10.65
C VAL A 3 26.28 79.53 -11.09
N GLY A 4 26.29 78.48 -10.27
CA GLY A 4 27.10 77.29 -10.59
C GLY A 4 26.79 75.99 -9.85
N SER A 5 25.92 75.98 -8.84
CA SER A 5 25.76 74.81 -7.95
C SER A 5 24.38 74.15 -7.97
N PHE A 6 23.40 74.68 -8.72
CA PHE A 6 22.01 74.18 -8.66
C PHE A 6 21.70 73.06 -9.68
N LEU A 7 22.41 73.00 -10.82
CA LEU A 7 22.14 72.01 -11.89
C LEU A 7 22.73 70.61 -11.64
N THR A 8 23.66 70.45 -10.69
CA THR A 8 24.35 69.19 -10.40
C THR A 8 23.61 68.30 -9.38
N GLN A 9 22.76 68.86 -8.52
CA GLN A 9 22.01 68.09 -7.52
C GLN A 9 20.81 67.32 -8.10
N ASP A 10 20.10 67.91 -9.07
CA ASP A 10 18.93 67.26 -9.69
C ASP A 10 19.30 66.05 -10.55
N THR A 11 20.38 66.16 -11.33
CA THR A 11 20.90 65.05 -12.14
C THR A 11 21.44 63.91 -11.28
N GLN A 12 22.08 64.21 -10.15
CA GLN A 12 22.60 63.20 -9.23
C GLN A 12 21.48 62.49 -8.45
N ASN A 13 20.43 63.19 -8.02
CA ASN A 13 19.25 62.61 -7.38
C ASN A 13 18.40 61.76 -8.34
N HIS A 14 18.23 62.21 -9.59
CA HIS A 14 17.50 61.44 -10.60
C HIS A 14 18.22 60.12 -10.94
N THR A 15 19.55 60.16 -11.08
CA THR A 15 20.37 58.96 -11.33
C THR A 15 20.35 57.99 -10.13
N ARG A 16 20.34 58.51 -8.89
CA ARG A 16 20.24 57.72 -7.66
C ARG A 16 18.88 57.04 -7.51
N ARG A 17 17.78 57.73 -7.88
CA ARG A 17 16.43 57.12 -7.92
C ARG A 17 16.34 56.02 -8.97
N ARG A 18 16.84 56.27 -10.17
CA ARG A 18 16.87 55.27 -11.26
C ARG A 18 17.70 54.04 -10.89
N SER A 19 18.85 54.23 -10.24
CA SER A 19 19.68 53.13 -9.73
C SER A 19 18.97 52.35 -8.60
N ARG A 20 18.24 53.03 -7.72
CA ARG A 20 17.46 52.41 -6.64
C ARG A 20 16.23 51.67 -7.15
N GLU A 21 15.53 52.21 -8.15
CA GLU A 21 14.40 51.57 -8.85
C GLU A 21 14.87 50.35 -9.64
N ASN A 22 15.98 50.48 -10.38
CA ASN A 22 16.58 49.35 -11.10
C ASN A 22 17.10 48.27 -10.15
N GLY A 23 17.73 48.64 -9.02
CA GLY A 23 18.16 47.70 -7.98
C GLY A 23 17.01 47.00 -7.25
N HIS A 24 15.88 47.69 -7.07
CA HIS A 24 14.66 47.09 -6.51
C HIS A 24 13.98 46.17 -7.51
N LEU A 25 13.95 46.54 -8.80
CA LEU A 25 13.39 45.74 -9.88
C LEU A 25 14.23 44.49 -10.17
N THR A 26 15.56 44.59 -10.19
CA THR A 26 16.45 43.43 -10.30
C THR A 26 16.32 42.50 -9.11
N SER A 27 16.18 43.03 -7.88
CA SER A 27 15.91 42.24 -6.68
C SER A 27 14.55 41.52 -6.75
N ALA A 28 13.48 42.22 -7.12
CA ALA A 28 12.14 41.64 -7.23
C ALA A 28 12.04 40.57 -8.33
N ILE A 29 12.73 40.76 -9.46
CA ILE A 29 12.83 39.77 -10.54
C ILE A 29 13.60 38.55 -10.04
N MET A 30 14.76 38.73 -9.39
CA MET A 30 15.55 37.63 -8.84
C MET A 30 14.77 36.84 -7.77
N ILE A 31 14.01 37.52 -6.90
CA ILE A 31 13.14 36.87 -5.91
C ILE A 31 12.04 36.06 -6.60
N LYS A 32 11.39 36.59 -7.64
CA LYS A 32 10.37 35.84 -8.41
C LYS A 32 10.98 34.62 -9.12
N LEU A 33 12.15 34.75 -9.72
CA LEU A 33 12.87 33.63 -10.36
C LEU A 33 13.28 32.57 -9.34
N MET A 34 13.85 32.96 -8.20
CA MET A 34 14.20 32.05 -7.11
C MET A 34 12.95 31.34 -6.57
N SER A 35 11.84 32.07 -6.35
CA SER A 35 10.57 31.48 -5.91
C SER A 35 9.98 30.50 -6.93
N LEU A 36 10.03 30.80 -8.23
CA LEU A 36 9.58 29.89 -9.29
C LEU A 36 10.44 28.63 -9.36
N ILE A 37 11.76 28.76 -9.20
CA ILE A 37 12.71 27.63 -9.17
C ILE A 37 12.46 26.76 -7.94
N VAL A 38 12.27 27.36 -6.75
CA VAL A 38 11.95 26.62 -5.51
C VAL A 38 10.61 25.91 -5.63
N VAL A 39 9.58 26.56 -6.17
CA VAL A 39 8.26 25.92 -6.41
C VAL A 39 8.38 24.78 -7.42
N ALA A 40 9.12 24.95 -8.52
CA ALA A 40 9.37 23.88 -9.48
C ALA A 40 10.13 22.71 -8.85
N PHE A 41 11.18 22.96 -8.04
CA PHE A 41 11.89 21.91 -7.32
C PHE A 41 11.01 21.19 -6.30
N LEU A 42 10.15 21.92 -5.57
CA LEU A 42 9.19 21.32 -4.65
C LEU A 42 8.19 20.44 -5.40
N LEU A 43 7.60 20.93 -6.50
CA LEU A 43 6.67 20.18 -7.34
C LEU A 43 7.31 18.93 -7.98
N LEU A 44 8.57 19.02 -8.39
CA LEU A 44 9.34 17.90 -8.95
C LEU A 44 9.80 16.90 -7.87
N ALA A 45 9.94 17.35 -6.61
CA ALA A 45 10.34 16.52 -5.48
C ALA A 45 9.17 15.88 -4.73
N VAL A 46 7.92 16.33 -4.93
CA VAL A 46 6.72 15.65 -4.41
C VAL A 46 6.48 14.37 -5.22
N LYS A 47 7.16 13.30 -4.83
CA LYS A 47 6.77 11.95 -5.28
C LYS A 47 5.45 11.59 -4.60
N PRO A 48 4.43 11.10 -5.33
CA PRO A 48 3.27 10.53 -4.68
C PRO A 48 3.75 9.43 -3.74
N ILE A 49 3.38 9.52 -2.46
CA ILE A 49 3.64 8.45 -1.49
C ILE A 49 3.01 7.20 -2.09
N PRO A 50 3.77 6.09 -2.30
CA PRO A 50 3.15 4.85 -2.70
C PRO A 50 2.24 4.43 -1.54
N VAL A 51 0.93 4.60 -1.73
CA VAL A 51 -0.07 3.97 -0.85
C VAL A 51 0.11 2.47 -1.10
N GLN A 52 0.93 1.83 -0.28
CA GLN A 52 1.06 0.38 -0.34
C GLN A 52 -0.30 -0.19 0.05
N PRO A 53 -0.88 -1.11 -0.74
CA PRO A 53 -2.11 -1.77 -0.33
C PRO A 53 -1.81 -2.50 0.98
N LEU A 54 -2.54 -2.14 2.04
CA LEU A 54 -2.50 -2.89 3.28
C LEU A 54 -3.07 -4.28 2.97
N PHE A 55 -2.49 -5.32 3.56
CA PHE A 55 -3.00 -6.68 3.41
C PHE A 55 -3.38 -7.24 4.77
N CYS A 56 -4.63 -7.66 4.86
CA CYS A 56 -5.24 -8.21 6.06
C CYS A 56 -5.53 -9.70 5.85
N TRP A 57 -5.63 -10.44 6.94
CA TRP A 57 -6.09 -11.81 6.90
C TRP A 57 -7.62 -11.82 7.02
N THR A 58 -8.26 -12.70 6.26
CA THR A 58 -9.67 -13.05 6.49
C THR A 58 -9.83 -13.78 7.83
N SER A 59 -11.08 -13.97 8.23
CA SER A 59 -11.47 -15.02 9.17
C SER A 59 -10.95 -16.39 8.73
N TRP A 60 -10.94 -17.33 9.67
CA TRP A 60 -10.69 -18.73 9.37
C TRP A 60 -11.94 -19.36 8.78
N TYR A 61 -11.75 -20.18 7.75
CA TYR A 61 -12.78 -20.98 7.09
C TYR A 61 -12.44 -22.46 7.26
N ASP A 62 -13.47 -23.21 7.59
CA ASP A 62 -13.45 -24.64 7.89
C ASP A 62 -14.77 -25.17 7.33
N ARG A 63 -14.73 -25.57 6.06
CA ARG A 63 -15.92 -25.90 5.26
C ARG A 63 -16.21 -27.39 5.29
N SER A 64 -15.17 -28.22 5.33
CA SER A 64 -15.28 -29.66 5.25
C SER A 64 -14.61 -30.32 6.44
N ASP A 65 -15.33 -31.21 7.12
CA ASP A 65 -14.67 -32.16 8.01
C ASP A 65 -13.90 -33.21 7.18
N PRO A 66 -12.86 -33.88 7.72
CA PRO A 66 -12.07 -34.91 7.02
C PRO A 66 -12.82 -36.23 6.77
N THR A 67 -14.16 -36.19 6.71
CA THR A 67 -15.01 -37.36 6.52
C THR A 67 -15.04 -37.79 5.05
N GLY A 68 -15.10 -39.10 4.80
CA GLY A 68 -15.15 -39.64 3.44
C GLY A 68 -13.78 -39.66 2.75
N MET A 69 -13.58 -38.82 1.74
CA MET A 69 -12.43 -38.91 0.84
C MET A 69 -11.22 -38.04 1.24
N GLY A 70 -11.31 -37.22 2.29
CA GLY A 70 -10.29 -36.21 2.63
C GLY A 70 -10.91 -34.95 3.23
N ASP A 71 -10.23 -33.83 3.09
CA ASP A 71 -10.64 -32.50 3.57
C ASP A 71 -10.49 -31.43 2.45
N TRP A 72 -11.52 -30.59 2.28
CA TRP A 72 -11.71 -29.66 1.16
C TRP A 72 -12.03 -28.23 1.59
N GLU A 73 -10.97 -27.44 1.64
CA GLU A 73 -10.98 -25.99 1.79
C GLU A 73 -10.70 -25.30 0.45
N ASP A 74 -11.42 -25.71 -0.60
CA ASP A 74 -11.24 -25.19 -1.95
C ASP A 74 -11.85 -23.79 -2.12
N LEU A 75 -11.09 -22.92 -2.79
CA LEU A 75 -11.39 -21.49 -2.87
C LEU A 75 -12.71 -21.16 -3.60
N PRO A 76 -13.12 -21.85 -4.68
CA PRO A 76 -14.41 -21.63 -5.30
C PRO A 76 -15.60 -21.88 -4.36
N ASP A 77 -15.58 -22.99 -3.61
CA ASP A 77 -16.66 -23.35 -2.69
C ASP A 77 -16.69 -22.40 -1.49
N LEU A 78 -15.51 -22.10 -0.91
CA LEU A 78 -15.38 -21.12 0.16
C LEU A 78 -15.94 -19.74 -0.22
N ARG A 79 -15.68 -19.24 -1.43
CA ARG A 79 -16.26 -17.97 -1.90
C ARG A 79 -17.75 -18.03 -2.16
N ARG A 80 -18.27 -19.18 -2.59
CA ARG A 80 -19.70 -19.36 -2.83
C ARG A 80 -20.48 -19.31 -1.52
N GLU A 81 -19.92 -19.88 -0.46
CA GLU A 81 -20.53 -19.92 0.88
C GLU A 81 -20.28 -18.65 1.68
N ASN A 82 -19.20 -17.91 1.40
CA ASN A 82 -18.82 -16.67 2.08
C ASN A 82 -18.69 -15.51 1.06
N PRO A 83 -19.82 -14.99 0.53
CA PRO A 83 -19.81 -14.02 -0.55
C PRO A 83 -19.25 -12.66 -0.10
N GLY A 84 -18.14 -12.24 -0.70
CA GLY A 84 -17.53 -10.93 -0.49
C GLY A 84 -16.33 -10.93 0.46
N GLU A 85 -16.22 -11.95 1.32
CA GLU A 85 -15.20 -11.97 2.37
C GLU A 85 -13.80 -12.33 1.83
N ILE A 86 -13.74 -13.23 0.85
CA ILE A 86 -12.47 -13.64 0.23
C ILE A 86 -12.29 -12.92 -1.10
N CYS A 87 -11.32 -12.00 -1.15
CA CYS A 87 -11.01 -11.20 -2.33
C CYS A 87 -10.74 -12.07 -3.59
N PRO A 88 -11.01 -11.56 -4.81
CA PRO A 88 -10.85 -12.32 -6.06
C PRO A 88 -9.45 -12.86 -6.34
N ARG A 89 -8.40 -12.23 -5.80
CA ARG A 89 -7.00 -12.65 -5.94
C ARG A 89 -6.28 -12.57 -4.59
N PRO A 90 -6.31 -13.66 -3.80
CA PRO A 90 -5.58 -13.71 -2.54
C PRO A 90 -4.08 -13.61 -2.78
N TYR A 91 -3.40 -12.85 -1.93
CA TYR A 91 -1.95 -12.70 -1.95
C TYR A 91 -1.25 -13.91 -1.30
N ALA A 92 -1.85 -14.47 -0.25
CA ALA A 92 -1.35 -15.65 0.44
C ALA A 92 -2.50 -16.50 0.99
N ILE A 93 -2.20 -17.74 1.31
CA ILE A 93 -3.07 -18.67 2.02
C ILE A 93 -2.30 -19.21 3.23
N GLN A 94 -3.00 -19.41 4.33
CA GLN A 94 -2.49 -20.11 5.50
C GLN A 94 -3.47 -21.23 5.86
N ALA A 95 -2.95 -22.43 6.12
CA ALA A 95 -3.70 -23.58 6.59
C ALA A 95 -3.10 -24.11 7.90
N VAL A 96 -3.98 -24.41 8.85
CA VAL A 96 -3.62 -25.03 10.14
C VAL A 96 -4.64 -26.11 10.48
N THR A 97 -4.25 -27.09 11.29
CA THR A 97 -5.21 -28.07 11.80
C THR A 97 -6.24 -27.36 12.69
N VAL A 98 -7.50 -27.81 12.64
CA VAL A 98 -8.56 -27.31 13.51
C VAL A 98 -8.19 -27.58 14.97
N ASP A 99 -7.73 -28.80 15.26
CA ASP A 99 -7.17 -29.17 16.55
C ASP A 99 -5.72 -28.65 16.70
N GLY A 100 -5.50 -27.77 17.68
CA GLY A 100 -4.15 -27.31 18.05
C GLY A 100 -3.51 -26.25 17.15
N ASN A 101 -4.13 -25.83 16.05
CA ASN A 101 -3.59 -24.83 15.10
C ASN A 101 -2.16 -25.19 14.60
N ILE A 102 -1.90 -26.47 14.37
CA ILE A 102 -0.61 -26.94 13.88
C ILE A 102 -0.50 -26.51 12.41
N PRO A 103 0.57 -25.82 11.98
CA PRO A 103 0.75 -25.47 10.57
C PRO A 103 0.68 -26.71 9.68
N ALA A 104 -0.07 -26.65 8.59
CA ALA A 104 -0.24 -27.80 7.70
C ALA A 104 1.10 -28.37 7.21
N THR A 105 2.08 -27.49 6.93
CA THR A 105 3.46 -27.86 6.56
C THR A 105 4.22 -28.66 7.62
N SER A 106 3.78 -28.64 8.87
CA SER A 106 4.41 -29.34 9.99
C SER A 106 3.77 -30.69 10.30
N THR A 107 2.66 -31.04 9.64
CA THR A 107 1.91 -32.28 9.90
C THR A 107 2.49 -33.50 9.18
N GLY A 108 3.28 -33.29 8.13
CA GLY A 108 3.80 -34.37 7.28
C GLY A 108 2.80 -34.94 6.28
N GLN A 109 1.56 -34.41 6.22
CA GLN A 109 0.56 -34.80 5.22
C GLN A 109 0.86 -34.20 3.84
N GLN A 110 0.42 -34.89 2.80
CA GLN A 110 0.59 -34.48 1.41
C GLN A 110 -0.65 -33.71 0.92
N PHE A 111 -0.47 -32.55 0.33
CA PHE A 111 -1.59 -31.70 -0.10
C PHE A 111 -1.68 -31.66 -1.62
N TYR A 112 -2.83 -32.07 -2.16
CA TYR A 112 -3.13 -31.96 -3.58
C TYR A 112 -3.11 -30.49 -4.03
N ALA A 113 -3.65 -29.61 -3.19
CA ALA A 113 -3.57 -28.18 -3.36
C ALA A 113 -3.23 -27.50 -2.03
N TYR A 114 -2.29 -26.55 -2.10
CA TYR A 114 -2.06 -25.57 -1.05
C TYR A 114 -1.57 -24.27 -1.71
N ASN A 115 -2.48 -23.52 -2.31
CA ASN A 115 -2.16 -22.30 -3.04
C ASN A 115 -3.36 -21.34 -3.14
N THR A 116 -3.10 -20.09 -3.52
CA THR A 116 -4.12 -19.03 -3.58
C THR A 116 -5.08 -19.13 -4.76
N LYS A 117 -4.90 -20.10 -5.67
CA LYS A 117 -5.76 -20.29 -6.84
C LYS A 117 -6.82 -21.36 -6.58
N MET A 118 -6.42 -22.47 -5.96
CA MET A 118 -7.29 -23.61 -5.69
C MET A 118 -7.79 -23.65 -4.25
N GLY A 119 -7.08 -23.05 -3.29
CA GLY A 119 -7.35 -23.20 -1.87
C GLY A 119 -6.43 -24.26 -1.25
N PHE A 120 -6.98 -25.04 -0.32
CA PHE A 120 -6.29 -26.11 0.36
C PHE A 120 -7.10 -27.41 0.26
N ILE A 121 -6.47 -28.48 -0.22
CA ILE A 121 -7.12 -29.77 -0.45
C ILE A 121 -6.20 -30.88 0.01
N CYS A 122 -6.66 -31.64 0.99
CA CYS A 122 -6.06 -32.89 1.42
C CYS A 122 -6.95 -34.05 0.94
N ARG A 123 -6.37 -35.03 0.24
CA ARG A 123 -7.10 -36.24 -0.17
C ARG A 123 -6.54 -37.45 0.57
N ASN A 124 -7.42 -38.32 1.05
CA ASN A 124 -7.05 -39.56 1.72
C ASN A 124 -6.22 -40.47 0.81
N GLU A 125 -6.48 -40.44 -0.50
CA GLU A 125 -5.71 -41.22 -1.50
C GLU A 125 -4.24 -40.79 -1.64
N ASP A 126 -3.89 -39.56 -1.24
CA ASP A 126 -2.52 -39.04 -1.30
C ASP A 126 -1.72 -39.31 -0.01
N GLN A 127 -2.37 -39.82 1.05
CA GLN A 127 -1.73 -39.98 2.36
C GLN A 127 -1.15 -41.37 2.58
N ASN A 128 0.07 -41.41 3.12
CA ASN A 128 0.76 -42.65 3.49
C ASN A 128 0.60 -43.03 4.97
N THR A 129 0.16 -42.10 5.82
CA THR A 129 0.26 -42.20 7.29
C THR A 129 -1.10 -42.23 8.00
N GLY A 130 -2.21 -42.16 7.26
CA GLY A 130 -3.57 -42.11 7.79
C GLY A 130 -4.49 -41.20 6.97
N PRO A 131 -5.77 -41.05 7.34
CA PRO A 131 -6.65 -40.09 6.69
C PRO A 131 -6.15 -38.66 6.90
N CYS A 132 -6.62 -37.74 6.07
CA CYS A 132 -6.44 -36.30 6.25
C CYS A 132 -6.83 -35.87 7.67
N LEU A 133 -6.03 -34.98 8.24
CA LEU A 133 -6.44 -34.22 9.40
C LEU A 133 -7.50 -33.18 8.99
N ASP A 134 -8.14 -32.63 10.00
CA ASP A 134 -9.11 -31.57 9.86
C ASP A 134 -8.39 -30.21 9.77
N TYR A 135 -8.60 -29.44 8.71
CA TYR A 135 -7.91 -28.17 8.47
C TYR A 135 -8.87 -27.00 8.28
N LYS A 136 -8.41 -25.84 8.76
CA LYS A 136 -9.01 -24.55 8.44
C LYS A 136 -8.02 -23.65 7.74
N VAL A 137 -8.53 -22.79 6.87
CA VAL A 137 -7.73 -21.85 6.07
C VAL A 137 -8.12 -20.41 6.27
N ARG A 138 -7.18 -19.51 6.03
CA ARG A 138 -7.46 -18.09 5.85
C ARG A 138 -6.64 -17.52 4.71
N PHE A 139 -7.13 -16.44 4.13
CA PHE A 139 -6.55 -15.82 2.95
C PHE A 139 -6.05 -14.42 3.28
N ARG A 140 -4.94 -14.03 2.66
CA ARG A 140 -4.42 -12.68 2.78
C ARG A 140 -4.94 -11.85 1.61
N CYS A 141 -5.72 -10.83 1.89
CA CYS A 141 -6.39 -10.01 0.90
C CYS A 141 -6.03 -8.52 1.05
N PRO A 142 -6.07 -7.72 -0.02
CA PRO A 142 -5.98 -6.27 0.10
C PRO A 142 -7.08 -5.76 1.01
N CYS A 143 -6.73 -4.93 1.98
CA CYS A 143 -7.65 -4.21 2.84
C CYS A 143 -7.45 -2.71 2.66
N PHE A 144 -8.56 -1.98 2.76
CA PHE A 144 -8.58 -0.53 2.69
C PHE A 144 -8.76 0.00 4.12
N SER A 145 -7.70 0.42 4.82
CA SER A 145 -7.90 1.11 6.10
C SER A 145 -6.79 2.10 6.50
N PRO A 146 -7.19 3.33 6.88
CA PRO A 146 -6.55 4.14 7.93
C PRO A 146 -7.58 4.69 8.97
N PRO A 147 -7.19 5.30 10.11
CA PRO A 147 -6.14 5.00 11.10
C PRO A 147 -6.67 4.17 12.31
N GLU A 148 -7.91 3.71 12.30
CA GLU A 148 -8.49 2.91 13.39
C GLU A 148 -8.78 1.51 12.85
N CYS A 149 -7.72 0.73 12.60
CA CYS A 149 -7.83 -0.47 11.77
C CYS A 149 -8.18 -1.70 12.62
N ASN A 150 -9.41 -2.21 12.44
CA ASN A 150 -9.71 -3.61 12.71
C ASN A 150 -8.92 -4.48 11.70
N PRO A 151 -8.05 -5.41 12.13
CA PRO A 151 -7.17 -6.18 11.22
C PRO A 151 -7.88 -7.27 10.39
N GLU A 152 -9.20 -7.36 10.45
CA GLU A 152 -10.01 -8.41 9.79
C GLU A 152 -10.65 -7.87 8.50
N CYS A 153 -10.66 -8.70 7.45
CA CYS A 153 -11.37 -8.38 6.20
C CYS A 153 -12.89 -8.34 6.41
N PRO A 154 -13.63 -7.42 5.77
CA PRO A 154 -15.09 -7.36 5.78
C PRO A 154 -15.74 -8.48 4.97
#